data_AF-A0A2D5HI18-F1
#
_entry.id   AF-A0A2D5HI18-F1
#
_cell.length_a   1.000
_cell.length_b   1.000
_cell.length_c   1.000
_cell.angle_alpha   90.00
_cell.angle_beta   90.00
_cell.angle_gamma   90.00
#
_symmetry.space_group_name_H-M   'P 1'
#
loop_
_entity.id
_entity.type
_entity.pdbx_description
1 polymer ?
#
loop_
_entity_poly.entity_id
_entity_poly.type
_entity_poly.pdbx_seq_one_letter_code
_entity_poly.pdbx_strand_id
1 'polypeptide(L)' 'MSKKNCFDCNNHFEENEGKMLILNNGDKLIWHFYCFACLKNWSIRALKAKGLSDEEIQKTTYKNKITK' A
#
# COMPACT_ATOMS: atom_id res chain seq x y z
N MET A 1 -3.74 -22.02 0.02
CA MET A 1 -3.12 -20.69 0.16
C MET A 1 -3.46 -20.16 1.55
N SER A 2 -2.54 -19.45 2.19
CA SER A 2 -2.76 -18.87 3.51
C SER A 2 -3.44 -17.50 3.35
N LYS A 3 -4.44 -17.21 4.19
CA LYS A 3 -5.08 -15.90 4.24
C LYS A 3 -4.38 -15.02 5.27
N LYS A 4 -4.24 -13.72 4.99
CA LYS A 4 -3.70 -12.72 5.90
C LYS A 4 -4.65 -11.55 6.08
N ASN A 5 -4.61 -10.95 7.27
CA ASN A 5 -5.40 -9.76 7.58
C ASN A 5 -4.60 -8.51 7.22
N CYS A 6 -5.19 -7.64 6.42
CA CYS A 6 -4.61 -6.34 6.14
C CYS A 6 -4.61 -5.50 7.43
N PHE A 7 -3.46 -4.98 7.82
CA PHE A 7 -3.31 -4.20 9.05
C PHE A 7 -4.07 -2.86 9.02
N ASP A 8 -4.35 -2.31 7.83
CA ASP A 8 -5.07 -1.03 7.69
C ASP A 8 -6.60 -1.24 7.70
N CYS A 9 -7.12 -2.09 6.79
CA CYS A 9 -8.57 -2.26 6.65
C CYS A 9 -9.15 -3.46 7.40
N ASN A 10 -8.33 -4.28 8.09
CA ASN A 10 -8.71 -5.48 8.84
C ASN A 10 -9.46 -6.56 8.05
N ASN A 11 -9.56 -6.44 6.72
CA ASN A 11 -10.14 -7.47 5.85
C ASN A 11 -9.13 -8.59 5.56
N HIS A 12 -9.66 -9.77 5.20
CA HIS A 12 -8.89 -10.95 4.88
C HIS A 12 -8.57 -10.99 3.38
N PHE A 13 -7.33 -11.30 3.03
CA PHE A 13 -6.87 -11.41 1.65
C PHE A 13 -5.98 -12.64 1.47
N GLU A 14 -5.89 -13.13 0.25
CA GLU A 14 -4.86 -14.09 -0.12
C GLU A 14 -3.48 -13.41 -0.12
N GLU A 15 -2.42 -14.17 0.16
CA GLU A 15 -1.05 -13.61 0.24
C GLU A 15 -0.59 -12.91 -1.04
N ASN A 16 -1.10 -13.32 -2.21
CA ASN A 16 -0.79 -12.72 -3.50
C ASN A 16 -1.56 -11.42 -3.78
N GLU A 17 -2.47 -11.00 -2.91
CA GLU A 17 -3.26 -9.76 -3.03
C GLU A 17 -2.68 -8.61 -2.19
N GLY A 18 -1.49 -8.80 -1.61
CA GLY A 18 -0.83 -7.82 -0.77
C GLY A 18 0.68 -8.02 -0.65
N LYS A 19 1.26 -7.32 0.31
CA LYS A 19 2.68 -7.42 0.66
C LYS A 19 2.89 -7.32 2.16
N MET A 20 3.92 -8.01 2.65
CA MET A 20 4.47 -7.81 3.97
C MET A 20 5.39 -6.59 3.97
N LEU A 21 5.18 -5.66 4.89
CA LEU A 21 6.04 -4.50 5.13
C LEU A 21 6.60 -4.56 6.54
N ILE A 22 7.87 -4.20 6.69
CA ILE A 22 8.47 -3.92 7.99
C ILE A 22 8.25 -2.45 8.30
N LEU A 23 7.55 -2.15 9.39
CA LEU A 23 7.36 -0.77 9.86
C LEU A 23 7.94 -0.62 11.25
N ASN A 24 8.42 0.59 11.54
CA ASN A 24 8.85 0.93 12.88
C ASN A 24 7.61 1.18 13.78
N ASN A 25 7.61 0.55 14.96
CA ASN A 25 6.64 0.77 16.02
C ASN A 25 7.39 1.08 17.33
N GLY A 26 7.78 2.35 17.47
CA GLY A 26 8.61 2.82 18.58
C GLY A 26 10.06 2.32 18.47
N ASP A 27 10.43 1.40 19.35
CA ASP A 27 11.78 0.79 19.41
C ASP A 27 11.85 -0.59 18.72
N LYS A 28 10.78 -1.02 18.03
CA LYS A 28 10.67 -2.35 17.43
C LYS A 28 10.30 -2.27 15.96
N LEU A 29 10.90 -3.15 15.16
CA LEU A 29 10.49 -3.39 13.78
C LEU A 29 9.45 -4.52 13.75
N ILE A 30 8.27 -4.24 13.20
CA ILE A 30 7.15 -5.20 13.15
C ILE A 30 6.74 -5.43 11.69
N TRP A 31 6.51 -6.69 11.37
CA TRP A 31 5.97 -7.12 10.08
C TRP A 31 4.45 -6.96 10.05
N HIS A 32 3.95 -6.21 9.07
CA HIS A 32 2.53 -6.00 8.83
C HIS A 32 2.17 -6.40 7.40
N PHE A 33 1.07 -7.14 7.24
CA PHE A 33 0.52 -7.40 5.92
C PHE A 33 -0.40 -6.25 5.50
N TYR A 34 -0.28 -5.80 4.25
CA TYR A 34 -1.18 -4.81 3.66
C TYR A 34 -1.66 -5.29 2.30
N CYS A 35 -2.95 -5.16 2.04
CA CYS A 35 -3.50 -5.41 0.71
C CYS A 35 -3.08 -4.30 -0.28
N PHE A 36 -3.06 -4.61 -1.57
CA PHE A 36 -2.63 -3.65 -2.59
C PHE A 36 -3.49 -2.38 -2.64
N ALA A 37 -4.79 -2.47 -2.32
CA ALA A 37 -5.67 -1.32 -2.27
C ALA A 37 -5.24 -0.31 -1.19
N CYS A 38 -4.97 -0.77 0.03
CA CYS A 38 -4.48 0.07 1.12
C CYS A 38 -3.11 0.68 0.79
N LEU A 39 -2.18 -0.12 0.24
CA LEU A 39 -0.87 0.38 -0.19
C LEU A 39 -0.97 1.45 -1.29
N LYS A 40 -1.91 1.29 -2.23
CA LYS A 40 -2.19 2.30 -3.24
C LYS A 40 -2.72 3.58 -2.61
N ASN A 41 -3.66 3.47 -1.67
CA ASN A 41 -4.23 4.61 -0.97
C ASN A 41 -3.16 5.36 -0.15
N TRP A 42 -2.22 4.65 0.48
CA TRP A 42 -1.08 5.27 1.16
C TRP A 42 -0.25 6.12 0.20
N SER A 43 0.10 5.57 -0.96
CA SER A 43 0.83 6.30 -2.00
C SER A 43 0.07 7.55 -2.45
N ILE A 44 -1.24 7.43 -2.69
CA ILE A 44 -2.08 8.57 -3.08
C ILE A 44 -2.08 9.66 -2.00
N ARG A 45 -2.28 9.30 -0.71
CA ARG A 45 -2.26 10.25 0.39
C ARG A 45 -0.92 10.97 0.50
N ALA A 46 0.19 10.25 0.35
CA ALA A 46 1.53 10.84 0.38
C ALA A 46 1.78 11.82 -0.78
N LEU A 47 1.28 11.52 -1.99
CA LEU A 47 1.40 12.41 -3.13
C LEU A 47 0.50 13.65 -3.00
N LYS A 48 -0.73 13.50 -2.49
CA LYS A 48 -1.60 14.65 -2.17
C LYS A 48 -0.95 15.57 -1.13
N ALA A 49 -0.34 15.00 -0.10
CA ALA A 49 0.37 15.77 0.93
C ALA A 49 1.59 16.53 0.37
N LYS A 50 2.14 16.11 -0.77
CA LYS A 50 3.19 16.83 -1.52
C LYS A 50 2.65 17.91 -2.46
N GLY A 51 1.33 18.13 -2.49
CA GLY A 51 0.69 19.15 -3.32
C GLY A 51 0.39 18.72 -4.75
N LEU A 52 0.49 17.44 -5.09
CA LEU A 52 0.15 16.96 -6.44
C LEU A 52 -1.37 16.93 -6.63
N SER A 53 -1.79 17.33 -7.83
CA SER A 53 -3.18 17.23 -8.27
C SER A 53 -3.60 15.78 -8.54
N ASP A 54 -4.91 15.51 -8.56
CA ASP A 54 -5.44 14.18 -8.85
C ASP A 54 -5.00 13.66 -10.24
N GLU A 55 -4.85 14.55 -11.23
CA GLU A 55 -4.39 14.19 -12.57
C GLU A 55 -2.91 13.74 -12.58
N GLU A 56 -2.04 14.43 -11.84
CA GLU A 56 -0.63 14.06 -11.69
C GLU A 56 -0.46 12.73 -10.94
N ILE A 57 -1.30 12.52 -9.92
CA ILE A 57 -1.33 11.27 -9.14
C ILE A 57 -1.77 10.10 -10.02
N GLN A 58 -2.80 10.29 -10.85
CA GLN A 58 -3.24 9.26 -11.80
C GLN A 58 -2.10 8.91 -12.77
N LYS A 59 -1.44 9.90 -13.38
CA LYS A 59 -0.30 9.65 -14.29
C LYS A 59 0.84 8.89 -13.59
N THR A 60 1.14 9.23 -12.34
CA THR A 60 2.22 8.59 -11.56
C THR A 60 1.87 7.15 -11.18
N THR A 61 0.63 6.89 -10.75
CA THR A 61 0.18 5.55 -10.34
C THR A 61 -0.05 4.61 -11.52
N TYR A 62 -0.36 5.12 -12.72
CA TYR A 62 -0.53 4.32 -13.94
C TYR A 62 0.79 3.97 -14.65
N LYS A 63 1.82 4.82 -14.61
CA LYS A 63 3.13 4.50 -15.21
C LYS A 63 3.75 3.21 -14.65
N ASN A 64 3.50 2.91 -13.38
CA ASN A 64 3.97 1.68 -12.72
C ASN A 64 3.26 0.39 -13.19
N LYS A 65 2.21 0.49 -14.02
CA LYS A 65 1.52 -0.68 -14.61
C LYS A 65 2.10 -1.11 -15.97
N ILE A 66 2.87 -0.26 -16.66
CA ILE A 66 3.33 -0.50 -18.04
C ILE A 66 4.76 -1.07 -18.09
N THR A 67 5.51 -1.04 -16.99
CA THR A 67 6.89 -1.56 -16.91
C THR A 67 7.00 -2.93 -16.24
N LYS A 68 6.10 -3.86 -16.55
CA LYS A 68 6.22 -5.27 -16.14
C LYS A 68 5.93 -6.21 -17.29
#